data_AF-V9IH43-F1
#
_entry.id   AF-V9IH43-F1
#
_cell.length_a   1.000
_cell.length_b   1.000
_cell.length_c   1.000
_cell.angle_alpha   90.00
_cell.angle_beta   90.00
_cell.angle_gamma   90.00
#
_symmetry.space_group_name_H-M   'P 1'
#
loop_
_entity.id
_entity.type
_entity.pdbx_description
1 polymer ?
#
loop_
_entity_poly.entity_id
_entity_poly.type
_entity_poly.pdbx_seq_one_letter_code
_entity_poly.pdbx_strand_id
1 'polypeptide(L)'
;MESSSDLLDFETEPCLMMESVLEDVPLPDTYSHNMVSSSDSLRRALSFPETVDEGNLKKTRTNEECSSLTNLTQAILHRRKVENEEDDDCDSISESDTGTNDGPLASDYCPAVSLVDQVIDVDNLVTKLLKVLRIIQLDNDTCIQELKEEKSELETKLEVTVTELEELRKIVDNLHQSDEILSNSSDRRRSVMENCRLLIKEVIAGDVTDTYL
;
A
#
# COMPACT_ATOMS: atom_id res chain seq x y z
N MET A 1 -43.60 32.59 -9.59
CA MET A 1 -42.58 33.48 -9.01
C MET A 1 -41.43 32.59 -8.60
N GLU A 2 -40.25 32.87 -9.17
CA GLU A 2 -38.85 32.50 -8.84
C GLU A 2 -38.55 31.12 -8.19
N SER A 3 -37.51 30.34 -8.55
CA SER A 3 -36.17 30.65 -9.12
C SER A 3 -35.62 29.38 -9.82
N SER A 4 -34.98 29.44 -11.00
CA SER A 4 -33.59 29.89 -11.30
C SER A 4 -32.53 28.97 -10.67
N SER A 5 -31.45 28.54 -11.30
CA SER A 5 -30.94 28.49 -12.68
C SER A 5 -29.55 27.87 -12.55
N ASP A 6 -29.18 26.97 -13.45
CA ASP A 6 -27.78 26.58 -13.65
C ASP A 6 -26.89 27.81 -13.81
N LEU A 7 -25.78 27.85 -13.07
CA LEU A 7 -24.45 28.33 -13.47
C LEU A 7 -23.59 28.43 -12.21
N LEU A 8 -22.77 27.41 -11.96
CA LEU A 8 -21.58 27.60 -11.13
C LEU A 8 -20.44 27.91 -12.08
N ASP A 9 -20.24 29.21 -12.30
CA ASP A 9 -19.03 29.78 -12.84
C ASP A 9 -17.84 29.42 -11.94
N PHE A 10 -16.90 28.63 -12.47
CA PHE A 10 -15.56 28.54 -11.91
C PHE A 10 -14.56 29.00 -12.98
N GLU A 11 -14.54 30.31 -13.22
CA GLU A 11 -13.35 30.98 -13.74
C GLU A 11 -12.20 30.66 -12.78
N THR A 12 -11.24 29.86 -13.25
CA THR A 12 -10.00 29.61 -12.51
C THR A 12 -8.96 30.59 -13.02
N GLU A 13 -8.57 31.54 -12.18
CA GLU A 13 -7.56 32.56 -12.46
C GLU A 13 -6.19 31.93 -12.79
N PRO A 14 -5.36 32.59 -13.62
CA PRO A 14 -4.01 32.11 -13.91
C PRO A 14 -3.08 32.31 -12.70
N CYS A 15 -2.31 31.28 -12.35
CA CYS A 15 -1.34 31.30 -11.25
C CYS A 15 -0.26 32.38 -11.48
N LEU A 16 -0.11 33.28 -10.51
CA LEU A 16 0.94 34.30 -10.47
C LEU A 16 2.34 33.66 -10.57
N MET A 17 3.12 34.08 -11.57
CA MET A 17 4.54 33.76 -11.68
C MET A 17 5.29 34.50 -10.56
N MET A 18 5.87 33.75 -9.61
CA MET A 18 6.80 34.33 -8.65
C MET A 18 8.11 34.69 -9.37
N GLU A 19 8.36 35.98 -9.52
CA GLU A 19 9.66 36.53 -9.86
C GLU A 19 10.71 36.05 -8.83
N SER A 20 11.81 35.48 -9.31
CA SER A 20 12.91 35.03 -8.47
C SER A 20 13.77 36.22 -8.05
N VAL A 21 13.53 36.75 -6.85
CA VAL A 21 14.45 37.69 -6.19
C VAL A 21 14.97 37.02 -4.91
N LEU A 22 15.97 36.17 -5.07
CA LEU A 22 16.84 35.77 -3.97
C LEU A 22 18.20 36.41 -4.22
N GLU A 23 18.31 37.65 -3.75
CA GLU A 23 19.59 38.33 -3.58
C GLU A 23 20.30 37.71 -2.36
N ASP A 24 21.60 37.45 -2.54
CA ASP A 24 22.51 36.68 -1.69
C ASP A 24 22.27 36.73 -0.17
N VAL A 25 21.77 35.61 0.39
CA VAL A 25 21.89 35.31 1.84
C VAL A 25 23.06 34.34 2.01
N PRO A 26 24.18 34.74 2.63
CA PRO A 26 25.25 33.80 2.94
C PRO A 26 24.77 32.84 4.03
N LEU A 27 24.46 31.60 3.63
CA LEU A 27 24.17 30.51 4.55
C LEU A 27 25.49 30.06 5.19
N PRO A 28 25.57 29.94 6.53
CA PRO A 28 26.76 29.44 7.18
C PRO A 28 26.95 27.94 6.86
N ASP A 29 28.12 27.60 6.30
CA ASP A 29 28.60 26.24 6.06
C ASP A 29 28.66 25.45 7.38
N THR A 30 27.54 24.88 7.79
CA THR A 30 27.45 23.98 8.95
C THR A 30 27.13 22.53 8.54
N TYR A 31 27.11 22.24 7.24
CA TYR A 31 26.82 20.91 6.70
C TYR A 31 28.04 19.97 6.66
N SER A 32 29.08 20.22 7.47
CA SER A 32 30.29 19.38 7.51
C SER A 32 30.37 18.41 8.68
N HIS A 33 29.46 18.47 9.67
CA HIS A 33 29.62 17.72 10.93
C HIS A 33 28.50 16.74 11.30
N ASN A 34 27.51 16.49 10.44
CA ASN A 34 26.45 15.52 10.76
C ASN A 34 26.69 14.10 10.20
N MET A 35 27.87 13.83 9.64
CA MET A 35 28.26 12.50 9.16
C MET A 35 28.97 11.70 10.26
N VAL A 36 28.33 11.50 11.41
CA VAL A 36 28.75 10.43 12.32
C VAL A 36 28.21 9.11 11.76
N SER A 37 29.11 8.33 11.17
CA SER A 37 28.88 7.02 10.56
C SER A 37 27.98 6.10 11.41
N SER A 38 26.86 5.64 10.85
CA SER A 38 25.92 4.70 11.48
C SER A 38 26.47 3.27 11.65
N SER A 39 27.76 3.05 11.38
CA SER A 39 28.42 1.75 11.52
C SER A 39 28.45 1.23 12.97
N ASP A 40 28.40 2.10 13.98
CA ASP A 40 28.36 1.67 15.38
C ASP A 40 26.95 1.25 15.86
N SER A 41 25.91 1.80 15.24
CA SER A 41 24.52 1.45 15.58
C SER A 41 24.19 0.02 15.16
N LEU A 42 24.72 -0.43 14.01
CA LEU A 42 24.55 -1.80 13.53
C LEU A 42 25.37 -2.82 14.34
N ARG A 43 26.59 -2.49 14.78
CA ARG A 43 27.35 -3.35 15.70
C ARG A 43 26.64 -3.53 17.04
N ARG A 44 25.99 -2.49 17.56
CA ARG A 44 25.22 -2.55 18.81
C ARG A 44 23.88 -3.29 18.66
N ALA A 45 23.24 -3.18 17.48
CA ALA A 45 22.02 -3.93 17.17
C ALA A 45 22.28 -5.45 16.95
N LEU A 46 23.51 -5.82 16.57
CA LEU A 46 23.92 -7.20 16.31
C LEU A 46 24.86 -7.78 17.37
N SER A 47 25.21 -7.03 18.41
CA SER A 47 25.96 -7.56 19.55
C SER A 47 25.02 -8.44 20.39
N PHE A 48 25.19 -9.75 20.24
CA PHE A 48 24.53 -10.77 21.05
C PHE A 48 24.86 -10.58 22.54
N PRO A 49 23.86 -10.45 23.43
CA PRO A 49 24.08 -10.73 24.85
C PRO A 49 24.26 -12.25 24.98
N GLU A 50 25.46 -12.66 25.37
CA GLU A 50 25.78 -14.05 25.62
C GLU A 50 25.06 -14.50 26.91
N THR A 51 24.14 -15.46 26.74
CA THR A 51 23.57 -16.42 27.71
C THR A 51 22.43 -16.01 28.65
N VAL A 52 21.48 -16.98 28.75
CA VAL A 52 20.40 -17.24 29.73
C VAL A 52 19.31 -16.16 29.88
N ASP A 53 18.01 -16.43 29.83
CA ASP A 53 17.19 -17.59 30.19
C ASP A 53 15.80 -17.49 29.52
N GLU A 54 15.02 -18.58 29.56
CA GLU A 54 13.72 -18.80 28.92
C GLU A 54 12.71 -17.64 28.96
N GLY A 55 11.94 -17.49 27.86
CA GLY A 55 10.67 -16.77 27.92
C GLY A 55 10.14 -16.27 26.59
N ASN A 56 9.39 -17.14 25.90
CA ASN A 56 8.17 -16.80 25.14
C ASN A 56 8.13 -15.47 24.35
N LEU A 57 8.12 -15.57 23.02
CA LEU A 57 7.02 -15.11 22.13
C LEU A 57 7.55 -14.89 20.70
N LYS A 58 6.90 -15.57 19.74
CA LYS A 58 6.90 -15.28 18.29
C LYS A 58 8.23 -15.49 17.56
N LYS A 59 8.54 -16.75 17.24
CA LYS A 59 9.55 -17.11 16.23
C LYS A 59 8.96 -18.01 15.15
N THR A 60 8.08 -17.45 14.34
CA THR A 60 7.67 -18.01 13.04
C THR A 60 7.20 -16.84 12.18
N ARG A 61 8.16 -16.20 11.48
CA ARG A 61 7.99 -15.43 10.22
C ARG A 61 9.22 -14.65 9.76
N THR A 62 10.35 -14.67 10.48
CA THR A 62 11.56 -13.90 10.09
C THR A 62 12.66 -14.73 9.42
N ASN A 63 12.43 -16.03 9.13
CA ASN A 63 13.50 -16.90 8.62
C ASN A 63 13.64 -16.91 7.09
N GLU A 64 12.61 -16.48 6.34
CA GLU A 64 12.68 -16.41 4.86
C GLU A 64 13.11 -15.03 4.35
N GLU A 65 12.78 -13.95 5.05
CA GLU A 65 13.05 -12.56 4.60
C GLU A 65 14.53 -12.17 4.69
N CYS A 66 15.34 -12.91 5.45
CA CYS A 66 16.77 -12.62 5.60
C CYS A 66 17.67 -13.26 4.53
N SER A 67 17.14 -14.14 3.67
CA SER A 67 17.97 -14.77 2.62
C SER A 67 18.43 -13.76 1.56
N SER A 68 17.57 -12.83 1.17
CA SER A 68 17.92 -11.78 0.19
C SER A 68 18.96 -10.80 0.75
N LEU A 69 18.83 -10.41 2.02
CA LEU A 69 19.75 -9.49 2.69
C LEU A 69 21.12 -10.13 2.96
N THR A 70 21.14 -11.42 3.32
CA THR A 70 22.38 -12.17 3.49
C THR A 70 23.09 -12.40 2.16
N ASN A 71 22.36 -12.71 1.08
CA ASN A 71 22.92 -12.82 -0.28
C ASN A 71 23.50 -11.50 -0.78
N LEU A 72 22.79 -10.37 -0.56
CA LEU A 72 23.29 -9.04 -0.92
C LEU A 72 24.56 -8.69 -0.12
N THR A 73 24.58 -8.99 1.17
CA THR A 73 25.76 -8.77 2.03
C THR A 73 26.96 -9.58 1.54
N GLN A 74 26.76 -10.85 1.18
CA GLN A 74 27.82 -11.69 0.62
C GLN A 74 28.30 -11.19 -0.74
N ALA A 75 27.40 -10.75 -1.62
CA ALA A 75 27.77 -10.18 -2.93
C ALA A 75 28.59 -8.89 -2.79
N ILE A 76 28.23 -8.00 -1.86
CA ILE A 76 28.97 -6.76 -1.59
C ILE A 76 30.36 -7.05 -1.02
N LEU A 77 30.47 -7.99 -0.06
CA LEU A 77 31.76 -8.40 0.48
C LEU A 77 32.66 -9.08 -0.56
N HIS A 78 32.07 -9.91 -1.43
CA HIS A 78 32.79 -10.55 -2.52
C HIS A 78 33.33 -9.53 -3.53
N ARG A 79 32.49 -8.56 -3.96
CA ARG A 79 32.91 -7.53 -4.92
C ARG A 79 34.08 -6.69 -4.39
N ARG A 80 34.03 -6.31 -3.11
CA ARG A 80 35.14 -5.60 -2.45
C ARG A 80 36.41 -6.43 -2.33
N LYS A 81 36.29 -7.75 -2.14
CA LYS A 81 37.45 -8.62 -2.08
C LYS A 81 38.14 -8.75 -3.44
N VAL A 82 37.36 -8.85 -4.52
CA VAL A 82 37.89 -8.88 -5.90
C VAL A 82 38.56 -7.54 -6.25
N GLU A 83 37.92 -6.41 -5.94
CA GLU A 83 38.49 -5.08 -6.18
C GLU A 83 39.81 -4.87 -5.39
N ASN A 84 39.94 -5.44 -4.19
CA ASN A 84 41.18 -5.37 -3.40
C ASN A 84 42.29 -6.33 -3.86
N GLU A 85 41.98 -7.40 -4.59
CA GLU A 85 42.97 -8.34 -5.14
C GLU A 85 43.55 -7.83 -6.48
N GLU A 86 42.90 -6.88 -7.16
CA GLU A 86 43.36 -6.28 -8.42
C GLU A 86 44.38 -5.13 -8.24
N ASP A 87 44.48 -4.55 -7.04
CA ASP A 87 45.45 -3.48 -6.72
C ASP A 87 46.84 -3.99 -6.32
N ASP A 88 47.00 -5.28 -5.94
CA ASP A 88 48.27 -5.85 -5.45
C ASP A 88 49.20 -6.36 -6.57
N ASP A 89 48.76 -6.40 -7.84
CA ASP A 89 49.52 -6.95 -8.98
C ASP A 89 50.12 -5.87 -9.93
N CYS A 90 50.10 -4.59 -9.56
CA CYS A 90 50.70 -3.50 -10.35
C CYS A 90 52.02 -2.96 -9.78
N ASP A 91 52.75 -3.77 -8.98
CA ASP A 91 54.12 -3.47 -8.58
C ASP A 91 55.13 -4.18 -9.50
N SER A 92 55.41 -3.57 -10.67
CA SER A 92 56.62 -3.88 -11.45
C SER A 92 57.10 -2.68 -12.27
N ILE A 93 57.90 -1.85 -11.58
CA ILE A 93 59.19 -1.31 -12.04
C ILE A 93 59.35 -0.91 -13.52
N SER A 94 59.48 0.39 -13.79
CA SER A 94 60.63 0.86 -14.58
C SER A 94 60.89 2.35 -14.35
N GLU A 95 61.96 2.62 -13.62
CA GLU A 95 62.60 3.93 -13.56
C GLU A 95 63.26 4.23 -14.90
N SER A 96 62.95 5.38 -15.50
CA SER A 96 63.90 6.07 -16.37
C SER A 96 63.60 7.56 -16.38
N ASP A 97 64.36 8.24 -15.52
CA ASP A 97 64.67 9.65 -15.53
C ASP A 97 65.30 10.04 -16.87
N THR A 98 64.63 10.93 -17.62
CA THR A 98 65.29 11.95 -18.43
C THR A 98 64.35 13.12 -18.57
N GLY A 99 64.72 14.23 -17.92
CA GLY A 99 63.98 15.47 -17.98
C GLY A 99 63.89 16.05 -19.38
N THR A 100 62.68 16.51 -19.72
CA THR A 100 62.40 17.86 -20.22
C THR A 100 60.91 18.09 -20.02
N ASN A 101 60.59 19.09 -19.21
CA ASN A 101 59.44 19.98 -19.31
C ASN A 101 58.34 19.55 -20.30
N ASP A 102 57.27 18.92 -19.79
CA ASP A 102 55.91 19.00 -20.36
C ASP A 102 54.90 18.54 -19.30
N GLY A 103 54.08 19.47 -18.83
CA GLY A 103 52.76 19.16 -18.28
C GLY A 103 51.71 19.90 -19.10
N PRO A 104 50.43 19.50 -19.06
CA PRO A 104 49.86 18.16 -18.91
C PRO A 104 49.61 17.53 -20.29
N LEU A 105 49.89 16.23 -20.47
CA LEU A 105 49.35 15.48 -21.61
C LEU A 105 47.85 15.24 -21.38
N ALA A 106 47.04 16.28 -21.57
CA ALA A 106 45.60 16.18 -21.76
C ALA A 106 45.30 15.78 -23.23
N SER A 107 45.94 14.71 -23.70
CA SER A 107 45.80 14.25 -25.09
C SER A 107 45.76 12.73 -25.20
N ASP A 108 44.89 12.10 -24.39
CA ASP A 108 44.37 10.79 -24.73
C ASP A 108 43.00 10.98 -25.40
N TYR A 109 43.10 11.38 -26.67
CA TYR A 109 42.18 11.08 -27.77
C TYR A 109 40.68 11.01 -27.42
N CYS A 110 40.06 12.17 -27.30
CA CYS A 110 38.68 12.30 -27.74
C CYS A 110 38.64 11.88 -29.22
N PRO A 111 37.87 10.86 -29.64
CA PRO A 111 37.63 10.66 -31.06
C PRO A 111 37.08 11.99 -31.58
N ALA A 112 37.56 12.49 -32.71
CA ALA A 112 36.98 13.67 -33.34
C ALA A 112 35.57 13.33 -33.88
N VAL A 113 34.64 13.03 -32.98
CA VAL A 113 33.21 13.12 -33.20
C VAL A 113 33.00 14.60 -33.48
N SER A 114 32.58 14.92 -34.70
CA SER A 114 32.25 16.30 -35.03
C SER A 114 31.23 16.79 -34.01
N LEU A 115 31.32 18.04 -33.56
CA LEU A 115 30.30 18.62 -32.67
C LEU A 115 28.88 18.36 -33.21
N VAL A 116 28.74 18.33 -34.54
CA VAL A 116 27.50 17.98 -35.24
C VAL A 116 27.04 16.55 -34.91
N ASP A 117 27.93 15.57 -34.91
CA ASP A 117 27.62 14.18 -34.57
C ASP A 117 27.23 14.05 -33.09
N GLN A 118 27.92 14.76 -32.18
CA GLN A 118 27.56 14.77 -30.76
C GLN A 118 26.17 15.40 -30.55
N VAL A 119 25.83 16.46 -31.27
CA VAL A 119 24.50 17.08 -31.23
C VAL A 119 23.44 16.11 -31.76
N ILE A 120 23.74 15.38 -32.84
CA ILE A 120 22.85 14.34 -33.39
C ILE A 120 22.63 13.22 -32.37
N ASP A 121 23.67 12.79 -31.67
CA ASP A 121 23.56 11.74 -30.65
C ASP A 121 22.72 12.18 -29.46
N VAL A 122 22.88 13.44 -29.01
CA VAL A 122 22.04 14.03 -27.96
C VAL A 122 20.58 14.14 -28.42
N ASP A 123 20.33 14.61 -29.64
CA ASP A 123 18.97 14.72 -30.20
C ASP A 123 18.29 13.34 -30.30
N ASN A 124 19.04 12.32 -30.75
CA ASN A 124 18.59 10.95 -30.79
C ASN A 124 18.28 10.39 -29.40
N LEU A 125 19.12 10.69 -28.40
CA LEU A 125 18.88 10.30 -27.02
C LEU A 125 17.62 10.97 -26.46
N VAL A 126 17.47 12.28 -26.63
CA VAL A 126 16.28 13.04 -26.22
C VAL A 126 15.03 12.46 -26.89
N THR A 127 15.09 12.17 -28.19
CA THR A 127 13.99 11.55 -28.93
C THR A 127 13.63 10.17 -28.36
N LYS A 128 14.62 9.33 -28.03
CA LYS A 128 14.38 8.02 -27.39
C LYS A 128 13.73 8.19 -26.02
N LEU A 129 14.20 9.12 -25.21
CA LEU A 129 13.63 9.41 -23.88
C LEU A 129 12.18 9.91 -23.99
N LEU A 130 11.89 10.81 -24.92
CA LEU A 130 10.53 11.29 -25.16
C LEU A 130 9.59 10.15 -25.61
N LYS A 131 10.07 9.20 -26.41
CA LYS A 131 9.29 8.02 -26.78
C LYS A 131 9.02 7.12 -25.58
N VAL A 132 10.02 6.86 -24.74
CA VAL A 132 9.85 6.05 -23.52
C VAL A 132 8.86 6.73 -22.56
N LEU A 133 8.98 8.05 -22.35
CA LEU A 133 8.03 8.82 -21.56
C LEU A 133 6.61 8.72 -22.13
N ARG A 134 6.47 8.80 -23.45
CA ARG A 134 5.16 8.69 -24.10
C ARG A 134 4.52 7.31 -23.89
N ILE A 135 5.31 6.24 -23.96
CA ILE A 135 4.83 4.87 -23.68
C ILE A 135 4.38 4.77 -22.22
N ILE A 136 5.23 5.17 -21.27
CA ILE A 136 4.88 5.12 -19.83
C ILE A 136 3.62 5.92 -19.53
N GLN A 137 3.46 7.10 -20.13
CA GLN A 137 2.26 7.91 -19.96
C GLN A 137 1.01 7.18 -20.47
N LEU A 138 1.06 6.63 -21.68
CA LEU A 138 -0.06 5.89 -22.26
C LEU A 138 -0.41 4.64 -21.45
N ASP A 139 0.59 3.90 -20.99
CA ASP A 139 0.40 2.69 -20.18
C ASP A 139 -0.21 3.05 -18.82
N ASN A 140 0.25 4.13 -18.18
CA ASN A 140 -0.32 4.62 -16.93
C ASN A 140 -1.77 5.09 -17.11
N ASP A 141 -2.06 5.85 -18.16
CA ASP A 141 -3.42 6.31 -18.46
C ASP A 141 -4.36 5.12 -18.69
N THR A 142 -3.89 4.09 -19.40
CA THR A 142 -4.64 2.85 -19.65
C THR A 142 -4.89 2.10 -18.34
N CYS A 143 -3.86 1.88 -17.53
CA CYS A 143 -3.96 1.21 -16.22
C CYS A 143 -4.91 1.95 -15.27
N ILE A 144 -4.84 3.28 -15.21
CA ILE A 144 -5.76 4.10 -14.40
C ILE A 144 -7.20 3.92 -14.89
N GLN A 145 -7.43 3.85 -16.20
CA GLN A 145 -8.75 3.67 -16.78
C GLN A 145 -9.32 2.27 -16.47
N GLU A 146 -8.52 1.22 -16.61
CA GLU A 146 -8.89 -0.15 -16.26
C GLU A 146 -9.24 -0.28 -14.77
N LEU A 147 -8.41 0.27 -13.87
CA LEU A 147 -8.69 0.28 -12.43
C LEU A 147 -9.98 1.04 -12.08
N LYS A 148 -10.29 2.13 -12.79
CA LYS A 148 -11.53 2.87 -12.62
C LYS A 148 -12.74 2.03 -13.06
N GLU A 149 -12.63 1.33 -14.18
CA GLU A 149 -13.67 0.44 -14.67
C GLU A 149 -13.91 -0.72 -13.70
N GLU A 150 -12.87 -1.42 -13.27
CA GLU A 150 -12.96 -2.51 -12.28
C GLU A 150 -13.58 -2.02 -10.97
N LYS A 151 -13.17 -0.85 -10.48
CA LYS A 151 -13.77 -0.22 -9.30
C LYS A 151 -15.26 0.01 -9.51
N SER A 152 -15.67 0.60 -10.63
CA SER A 152 -17.09 0.84 -10.91
C SER A 152 -17.90 -0.46 -11.00
N GLU A 153 -17.32 -1.52 -11.59
CA GLU A 153 -17.95 -2.82 -11.66
C GLU A 153 -18.14 -3.44 -10.27
N LEU A 154 -17.12 -3.37 -9.42
CA LEU A 154 -17.19 -3.84 -8.04
C LEU A 154 -18.19 -3.02 -7.20
N GLU A 155 -18.24 -1.70 -7.38
CA GLU A 155 -19.23 -0.84 -6.72
C GLU A 155 -20.65 -1.23 -7.11
N THR A 156 -20.91 -1.49 -8.40
CA THR A 156 -22.23 -1.96 -8.84
C THR A 156 -22.59 -3.34 -8.30
N LYS A 157 -21.65 -4.29 -8.28
CA LYS A 157 -21.85 -5.61 -7.69
C LYS A 157 -22.14 -5.51 -6.19
N LEU A 158 -21.41 -4.65 -5.48
CA LEU A 158 -21.64 -4.40 -4.06
C LEU A 158 -23.04 -3.85 -3.83
N GLU A 159 -23.44 -2.82 -4.58
CA GLU A 159 -24.80 -2.25 -4.49
C GLU A 159 -25.88 -3.31 -4.69
N VAL A 160 -25.76 -4.14 -5.73
CA VAL A 160 -26.70 -5.25 -5.99
C VAL A 160 -26.75 -6.19 -4.79
N THR A 161 -25.60 -6.68 -4.30
CA THR A 161 -25.60 -7.60 -3.15
C THR A 161 -26.16 -6.98 -1.87
N VAL A 162 -25.95 -5.68 -1.65
CA VAL A 162 -26.53 -4.96 -0.51
C VAL A 162 -28.06 -4.90 -0.65
N THR A 163 -28.57 -4.57 -1.83
CA THR A 163 -30.03 -4.55 -2.06
C THR A 163 -30.66 -5.94 -1.86
N GLU A 164 -30.02 -7.01 -2.34
CA GLU A 164 -30.48 -8.39 -2.12
C GLU A 164 -30.49 -8.77 -0.64
N LEU A 165 -29.46 -8.38 0.13
CA LEU A 165 -29.40 -8.61 1.57
C LEU A 165 -30.48 -7.83 2.33
N GLU A 166 -30.78 -6.60 1.91
CA GLU A 166 -31.88 -5.82 2.49
C GLU A 166 -33.25 -6.45 2.22
N GLU A 167 -33.46 -6.99 1.02
CA GLU A 167 -34.68 -7.75 0.69
C GLU A 167 -34.78 -9.01 1.55
N LEU A 168 -33.68 -9.76 1.69
CA LEU A 168 -33.65 -10.96 2.52
C LEU A 168 -33.92 -10.66 3.99
N ARG A 169 -33.35 -9.56 4.52
CA ARG A 169 -33.63 -9.05 5.87
C ARG A 169 -35.12 -8.75 6.04
N LYS A 170 -35.76 -8.07 5.08
CA LYS A 170 -37.21 -7.79 5.11
C LYS A 170 -38.02 -9.09 5.15
N ILE A 171 -37.65 -10.11 4.37
CA ILE A 171 -38.32 -11.41 4.38
C ILE A 171 -38.20 -12.07 5.76
N VAL A 172 -37.01 -12.06 6.36
CA VAL A 172 -36.78 -12.60 7.72
C VAL A 172 -37.60 -11.87 8.77
N ASP A 173 -37.65 -10.53 8.71
CA ASP A 173 -38.45 -9.73 9.64
C ASP A 173 -39.95 -10.03 9.49
N ASN A 174 -40.45 -10.18 8.26
CA ASN A 174 -41.83 -10.59 7.99
C ASN A 174 -42.12 -12.01 8.51
N LEU A 175 -41.16 -12.93 8.39
CA LEU A 175 -41.30 -14.29 8.89
C LEU A 175 -41.42 -14.30 10.42
N HIS A 176 -40.54 -13.56 11.13
CA HIS A 176 -40.62 -13.42 12.59
C HIS A 176 -41.96 -12.84 13.05
N GLN A 177 -42.48 -11.82 12.35
CA GLN A 177 -43.82 -11.28 12.65
C GLN A 177 -44.91 -12.34 12.46
N SER A 178 -44.82 -13.14 11.40
CA SER A 178 -45.79 -14.21 11.15
C SER A 178 -45.73 -15.33 12.21
N ASP A 179 -44.54 -15.69 12.68
CA ASP A 179 -44.33 -16.69 13.73
C ASP A 179 -44.88 -16.20 15.08
N GLU A 180 -44.70 -14.92 15.42
CA GLU A 180 -45.30 -14.30 16.60
C GLU A 180 -46.83 -14.29 16.55
N ILE A 181 -47.42 -14.00 15.39
CA ILE A 181 -48.87 -14.04 15.19
C ILE A 181 -49.39 -15.49 15.34
N LEU A 182 -48.69 -16.47 14.75
CA LEU A 182 -49.05 -17.87 14.81
C LEU A 182 -48.96 -18.43 16.24
N SER A 183 -47.89 -18.12 16.98
CA SER A 183 -47.71 -18.55 18.38
C SER A 183 -48.80 -17.98 19.29
N ASN A 184 -49.07 -16.68 19.20
CA ASN A 184 -50.15 -16.02 19.94
C ASN A 184 -51.52 -16.64 19.63
N SER A 185 -51.81 -16.95 18.36
CA SER A 185 -53.06 -17.61 17.96
C SER A 185 -53.18 -19.04 18.50
N SER A 186 -52.06 -19.76 18.57
CA SER A 186 -51.98 -21.13 19.09
C SER A 186 -52.19 -21.13 20.60
N ASP A 187 -51.52 -20.24 21.33
CA ASP A 187 -51.63 -20.13 22.77
C ASP A 187 -53.03 -19.67 23.20
N ARG A 188 -53.65 -18.74 22.45
CA ARG A 188 -55.05 -18.37 22.67
C ARG A 188 -55.99 -19.56 22.48
N ARG A 189 -55.82 -20.35 21.42
CA ARG A 189 -56.61 -21.57 21.18
C ARG A 189 -56.41 -22.62 22.28
N ARG A 190 -55.15 -22.84 22.72
CA ARG A 190 -54.83 -23.76 23.81
C ARG A 190 -55.51 -23.31 25.12
N SER A 191 -55.43 -22.02 25.44
CA SER A 191 -56.07 -21.44 26.63
C SER A 191 -57.59 -21.62 26.62
N VAL A 192 -58.24 -21.40 25.47
CA VAL A 192 -59.69 -21.63 25.33
C VAL A 192 -60.04 -23.11 25.54
N MET A 193 -59.30 -24.04 24.92
CA MET A 193 -59.52 -25.48 25.10
C MET A 193 -59.33 -25.92 26.56
N GLU A 194 -58.30 -25.41 27.24
CA GLU A 194 -58.05 -25.73 28.65
C GLU A 194 -59.18 -25.20 29.55
N ASN A 195 -59.65 -23.98 29.31
CA ASN A 195 -60.80 -23.41 30.02
C ASN A 195 -62.08 -24.23 29.80
N CYS A 196 -62.40 -24.61 28.57
CA CYS A 196 -63.55 -25.48 28.30
C CYS A 196 -63.42 -26.83 28.99
N ARG A 197 -62.22 -27.41 29.00
CA ARG A 197 -61.93 -28.68 29.69
C ARG A 197 -62.17 -28.59 31.20
N LEU A 198 -61.72 -27.49 31.82
CA LEU A 198 -61.96 -27.22 33.24
C LEU A 198 -63.45 -27.05 33.54
N LEU A 199 -64.17 -26.28 32.72
CA LEU A 199 -65.62 -26.08 32.87
C LEU A 199 -66.38 -27.41 32.82
N ILE A 200 -66.06 -28.27 31.84
CA ILE A 200 -66.70 -29.59 31.71
C ILE A 200 -66.38 -30.46 32.93
N LYS A 201 -65.14 -30.43 33.42
CA LYS A 201 -64.73 -31.18 34.61
C LYS A 201 -65.46 -30.71 35.87
N GLU A 202 -65.70 -29.41 36.01
CA GLU A 202 -66.43 -28.82 37.12
C GLU A 202 -67.93 -29.15 37.06
N VAL A 203 -68.55 -29.09 35.88
CA VAL A 203 -69.95 -29.52 35.67
C VAL A 203 -70.13 -31.00 36.03
N ILE A 204 -69.23 -31.88 35.58
CA ILE A 204 -69.28 -33.31 35.92
C ILE A 204 -69.07 -33.52 37.42
N ALA A 205 -68.17 -32.77 38.06
CA ALA A 205 -67.94 -32.88 39.51
C ALA A 205 -69.12 -32.36 40.33
N GLY A 206 -69.79 -31.28 39.88
CA GLY A 206 -70.97 -30.70 40.50
C GLY A 206 -72.21 -31.60 40.39
N ASP A 207 -72.44 -32.19 39.22
CA ASP A 207 -73.54 -33.16 39.03
C ASP A 207 -73.38 -34.39 39.93
N VAL A 208 -72.16 -34.85 40.16
CA VAL A 208 -71.87 -35.98 41.06
C VAL A 208 -72.13 -35.60 42.52
N THR A 209 -71.98 -34.33 42.93
CA THR A 209 -72.32 -33.91 44.30
C THR A 209 -73.82 -33.74 44.53
N ASP A 210 -74.59 -33.34 43.50
CA ASP A 210 -76.05 -33.20 43.59
C ASP A 210 -76.80 -34.53 43.43
N THR A 211 -76.16 -35.62 42.97
CA THR A 211 -76.80 -36.95 42.92
C THR A 211 -76.72 -37.76 44.23
N TYR A 212 -75.99 -37.27 45.24
CA TYR A 212 -75.81 -37.96 46.54
C TYR A 212 -76.40 -37.22 47.74
N LEU A 213 -77.31 -36.28 47.53
CA LEU A 213 -78.17 -35.64 48.55
C LEU A 213 -79.64 -36.02 48.32
#